data_AF-A0A1V9B7S6-F1
#
_entry.id   AF-A0A1V9B7S6-F1
#
_cell.length_a   1.000
_cell.length_b   1.000
_cell.length_c   1.000
_cell.angle_alpha   90.00
_cell.angle_beta   90.00
_cell.angle_gamma   90.00
#
_symmetry.space_group_name_H-M   'P 1'
#
loop_
_entity.id
_entity.type
_entity.pdbx_description
1 polymer ?
#
loop_
_entity_poly.entity_id
_entity_poly.type
_entity_poly.pdbx_seq_one_letter_code
_entity_poly.pdbx_strand_id
1 'polypeptide(L)'
;MSQTIINIVLFVLLAWFLASRFIPPKGVEMITTAELKRRLKQSGVQYIDVRTPMEFRSFHLPGFRNIPLHELAARARELSKEKEVVVICQSGMRSQKASKLLKKMGFQHVTNVKGGLNAWQ
;
A
#
# COMPACT_ATOMS: atom_id res chain seq x y z
N MET A 1 33.86 -8.41 29.39
CA MET A 1 33.14 -7.17 29.04
C MET A 1 32.65 -7.14 27.60
N SER A 2 33.51 -7.34 26.59
CA SER A 2 33.08 -7.31 25.17
C SER A 2 32.02 -8.37 24.79
N GLN A 3 32.19 -9.62 25.21
CA GLN A 3 31.23 -10.70 24.93
C GLN A 3 29.82 -10.43 25.50
N THR A 4 29.75 -9.87 26.70
CA THR A 4 28.48 -9.53 27.37
C THR A 4 27.73 -8.43 26.60
N ILE A 5 28.46 -7.43 26.10
CA ILE A 5 27.89 -6.36 25.28
C ILE A 5 27.35 -6.93 23.96
N ILE A 6 28.11 -7.80 23.30
CA ILE A 6 27.68 -8.46 22.04
C ILE A 6 26.39 -9.26 22.25
N ASN A 7 26.31 -10.05 23.34
CA ASN A 7 25.11 -10.83 23.65
C ASN A 7 23.89 -9.96 23.93
N ILE A 8 24.07 -8.83 24.64
CA ILE A 8 22.98 -7.87 24.90
C ILE A 8 22.49 -7.26 23.58
N VAL A 9 23.39 -6.84 22.69
CA VAL A 9 23.03 -6.29 21.38
C VAL A 9 22.26 -7.31 20.55
N LEU A 10 22.74 -8.56 20.50
CA LEU A 10 22.03 -9.66 19.82
C LEU A 10 20.64 -9.90 20.40
N PHE A 11 20.50 -9.88 21.72
CA PHE A 11 19.22 -10.09 22.38
C PHE A 11 18.25 -8.93 22.13
N VAL A 12 18.72 -7.68 22.13
CA VAL A 12 17.91 -6.50 21.80
C VAL A 12 17.49 -6.51 20.33
N LEU A 13 18.40 -6.86 19.41
CA LEU A 13 18.07 -6.99 17.98
C LEU A 13 17.06 -8.12 17.74
N LEU A 14 17.22 -9.26 18.41
CA LEU A 14 16.28 -10.37 18.34
C LEU A 14 14.93 -10.00 18.94
N ALA A 15 14.91 -9.37 20.12
CA ALA A 15 13.69 -8.92 20.77
C ALA A 15 12.96 -7.86 19.92
N TRP A 16 13.68 -6.92 19.31
CA TRP A 16 13.11 -5.95 18.36
C TRP A 16 12.58 -6.66 17.11
N PHE A 17 13.33 -7.58 16.52
CA PHE A 17 12.89 -8.35 15.35
C PHE A 17 11.64 -9.21 15.63
N LEU A 18 11.54 -9.78 16.83
CA LEU A 18 10.36 -10.51 17.26
C LEU A 18 9.19 -9.56 17.54
N ALA A 19 9.41 -8.46 18.26
CA ALA A 19 8.38 -7.47 18.59
C ALA A 19 7.81 -6.78 17.35
N SER A 20 8.64 -6.50 16.33
CA SER A 20 8.20 -5.87 15.07
C SER A 20 7.21 -6.76 14.29
N ARG A 21 7.25 -8.09 14.50
CA ARG A 21 6.27 -9.02 13.95
C ARG A 21 4.92 -9.02 14.68
N PHE A 22 4.86 -8.52 15.92
CA PHE A 22 3.63 -8.48 16.72
C PHE A 22 2.90 -7.14 16.68
N ILE A 23 3.39 -6.15 15.92
CA ILE A 23 2.68 -4.88 15.72
C ILE A 23 1.50 -5.14 14.77
N PRO A 24 0.24 -4.98 15.22
CA PRO A 24 -0.91 -5.18 14.34
C PRO A 24 -0.81 -4.21 13.17
N PRO A 25 -1.02 -4.68 11.93
CA PRO A 25 -0.76 -3.86 10.77
C PRO A 25 -1.81 -2.73 10.76
N LYS A 26 -1.35 -1.46 10.83
CA LYS A 26 -2.19 -0.26 10.86
C LYS A 26 -3.32 -0.37 9.83
N GLY A 27 -4.52 0.10 10.17
CA GLY A 27 -5.69 0.05 9.27
C GLY A 27 -5.43 0.70 7.90
N VAL A 28 -6.42 0.66 7.00
CA VAL A 28 -6.30 1.35 5.70
C VAL A 28 -6.12 2.85 5.95
N GLU A 29 -4.98 3.41 5.56
CA GLU A 29 -4.76 4.84 5.58
C GLU A 29 -5.61 5.49 4.50
N MET A 30 -6.19 6.65 4.78
CA MET A 30 -7.05 7.35 3.85
C MET A 30 -6.47 8.73 3.55
N ILE A 31 -6.08 8.96 2.31
CA ILE A 31 -5.49 10.25 1.88
C ILE A 31 -6.40 10.96 0.90
N THR A 32 -6.29 12.27 0.82
CA THR A 32 -6.92 13.14 -0.19
C THR A 32 -6.09 13.16 -1.48
N THR A 33 -6.67 13.65 -2.57
CA THR A 33 -5.95 13.88 -3.83
C THR A 33 -4.88 14.96 -3.69
N ALA A 34 -5.10 15.96 -2.82
CA ALA A 34 -4.09 16.96 -2.49
C ALA A 34 -2.86 16.34 -1.79
N GLU A 35 -3.08 15.41 -0.85
CA GLU A 35 -1.99 14.64 -0.23
C GLU A 35 -1.30 13.72 -1.22
N LEU A 36 -2.07 13.04 -2.08
CA LEU A 36 -1.53 12.20 -3.14
C LEU A 36 -0.59 13.02 -4.04
N LYS A 37 -0.97 14.25 -4.42
CA LYS A 37 -0.12 15.14 -5.24
C LYS A 37 1.22 15.45 -4.59
N ARG A 38 1.28 15.55 -3.26
CA ARG A 38 2.53 15.76 -2.51
C ARG A 38 3.37 14.49 -2.40
N ARG A 39 2.74 13.31 -2.36
CA ARG A 39 3.41 12.01 -2.23
C ARG A 39 3.78 11.37 -3.58
N LEU A 40 3.17 11.81 -4.68
CA LEU A 40 3.47 11.32 -6.03
C LEU A 40 4.97 11.46 -6.31
N LYS A 41 5.58 10.35 -6.77
CA LYS A 41 7.04 10.18 -7.02
C LYS A 41 7.90 9.79 -5.80
N GLN A 42 7.30 9.41 -4.68
CA GLN A 42 8.07 8.78 -3.60
C GLN A 42 8.60 7.40 -4.04
N SER A 43 9.92 7.22 -3.93
CA SER A 43 10.56 5.92 -4.20
C SER A 43 10.09 4.87 -3.20
N GLY A 44 9.87 3.65 -3.67
CA GLY A 44 9.47 2.52 -2.80
C GLY A 44 7.96 2.38 -2.58
N VAL A 45 7.14 3.29 -3.11
CA VAL A 45 5.66 3.19 -3.06
C VAL A 45 5.13 2.49 -4.33
N GLN A 46 4.12 1.65 -4.15
CA GLN A 46 3.44 0.93 -5.24
C GLN A 46 2.09 1.58 -5.51
N TYR A 47 1.96 2.26 -6.64
CA TYR A 47 0.71 2.92 -7.03
C TYR A 47 -0.11 2.02 -7.94
N ILE A 48 -1.34 1.67 -7.54
CA ILE A 48 -2.25 0.83 -8.32
C ILE A 48 -3.58 1.51 -8.61
N ASP A 49 -4.04 1.38 -9.85
CA ASP A 49 -5.39 1.77 -10.27
C ASP A 49 -6.23 0.51 -10.47
N VAL A 50 -7.32 0.41 -9.72
CA VAL A 50 -8.20 -0.78 -9.70
C VAL A 50 -9.42 -0.67 -10.60
N ARG A 51 -9.47 0.35 -11.46
CA ARG A 51 -10.47 0.47 -12.53
C ARG A 51 -10.25 -0.55 -13.64
N THR A 52 -11.20 -0.61 -14.57
CA THR A 52 -11.08 -1.47 -15.75
C THR A 52 -9.90 -1.03 -16.64
N PRO A 53 -9.33 -1.94 -17.45
CA PRO A 53 -8.27 -1.58 -18.38
C PRO A 53 -8.68 -0.50 -19.38
N MET A 54 -9.95 -0.46 -19.76
CA MET A 54 -10.49 0.57 -20.65
C MET A 54 -10.49 1.95 -20.00
N GLU A 55 -11.01 2.09 -18.77
CA GLU A 55 -10.96 3.33 -18.00
C GLU A 55 -9.51 3.82 -17.78
N PHE A 56 -8.60 2.89 -17.50
CA PHE A 56 -7.18 3.19 -17.29
C PHE A 56 -6.49 3.70 -18.56
N ARG A 57 -6.78 3.10 -19.71
CA ARG A 57 -6.22 3.52 -21.01
C ARG A 57 -6.71 4.90 -21.42
N SER A 58 -7.96 5.26 -21.13
CA SER A 58 -8.49 6.59 -21.46
C SER A 58 -7.78 7.70 -20.69
N PHE A 59 -7.53 7.50 -19.40
CA PHE A 59 -6.77 8.43 -18.57
C PHE A 59 -6.34 7.74 -17.27
N HIS A 60 -5.09 7.91 -16.86
CA HIS A 60 -4.58 7.46 -15.57
C HIS A 60 -3.48 8.39 -15.05
N LEU A 61 -3.19 8.32 -13.75
CA LEU A 61 -2.10 9.08 -13.15
C LEU A 61 -0.74 8.45 -13.48
N PRO A 62 0.29 9.24 -13.80
CA PRO A 62 1.63 8.72 -14.05
C PRO A 62 2.17 7.90 -12.87
N GLY A 63 2.83 6.79 -13.18
CA GLY A 63 3.40 5.88 -12.18
C GLY A 63 2.42 4.88 -11.58
N PHE A 64 1.11 5.01 -11.85
CA PHE A 64 0.14 4.00 -11.49
C PHE A 64 0.18 2.83 -12.47
N ARG A 65 0.04 1.61 -11.96
CA ARG A 65 -0.15 0.40 -12.76
C ARG A 65 -1.59 -0.09 -12.63
N ASN A 66 -2.16 -0.62 -13.72
CA ASN A 66 -3.52 -1.14 -13.67
C ASN A 66 -3.56 -2.56 -13.13
N ILE A 67 -4.29 -2.75 -12.01
CA ILE A 67 -4.66 -4.06 -11.49
C ILE A 67 -6.15 -4.00 -11.17
N PRO A 68 -7.03 -4.37 -12.13
CA PRO A 68 -8.47 -4.30 -11.94
C PRO A 68 -8.93 -5.00 -10.66
N LEU A 69 -9.93 -4.43 -9.97
CA LEU A 69 -10.41 -4.96 -8.68
C LEU A 69 -10.74 -6.46 -8.72
N HIS A 70 -11.30 -6.95 -9.84
CA HIS A 70 -11.69 -8.35 -10.01
C HIS A 70 -10.48 -9.29 -10.19
N GLU A 71 -9.36 -8.80 -10.70
CA GLU A 71 -8.12 -9.56 -10.85
C GLU A 71 -7.20 -9.43 -9.63
N LEU A 72 -7.46 -8.47 -8.75
CA LEU A 72 -6.56 -8.09 -7.66
C LEU A 72 -6.18 -9.27 -6.77
N ALA A 73 -7.11 -10.19 -6.47
CA ALA A 73 -6.82 -11.36 -5.65
C ALA A 73 -5.78 -12.30 -6.32
N ALA A 74 -5.88 -12.52 -7.63
CA ALA A 74 -4.96 -13.36 -8.38
C ALA A 74 -3.61 -12.67 -8.64
N ARG A 75 -3.64 -11.34 -8.81
CA ARG A 75 -2.49 -10.53 -9.20
C ARG A 75 -1.78 -9.83 -8.03
N ALA A 76 -2.28 -9.98 -6.81
CA ALA A 76 -1.66 -9.38 -5.62
C ALA A 76 -0.21 -9.82 -5.42
N ARG A 77 0.19 -10.99 -5.93
CA ARG A 77 1.58 -11.48 -5.91
C ARG A 77 2.57 -10.59 -6.66
N GLU A 78 2.08 -9.73 -7.56
CA GLU A 78 2.90 -8.73 -8.26
C GLU A 78 3.27 -7.55 -7.35
N LEU A 79 2.68 -7.46 -6.15
CA LEU A 79 2.94 -6.40 -5.18
C LEU A 79 3.76 -6.97 -4.01
N SER A 80 4.71 -6.18 -3.50
CA SER A 80 5.33 -6.47 -2.21
C SER A 80 4.38 -6.13 -1.06
N LYS A 81 4.28 -7.03 -0.08
CA LYS A 81 3.47 -6.82 1.14
C LYS A 81 4.10 -5.84 2.14
N GLU A 82 5.40 -5.61 2.03
CA GLU A 82 6.20 -4.75 2.91
C GLU A 82 6.21 -3.30 2.44
N LYS A 83 6.05 -3.07 1.13
CA LYS A 83 5.99 -1.72 0.56
C LYS A 83 4.59 -1.14 0.65
N GLU A 84 4.50 0.19 0.80
CA GLU A 84 3.21 0.89 0.75
C GLU A 84 2.52 0.66 -0.60
N VAL A 85 1.24 0.31 -0.55
CA VAL A 85 0.38 0.22 -1.73
C VAL A 85 -0.66 1.34 -1.69
N VAL A 86 -0.54 2.29 -2.60
CA VAL A 86 -1.50 3.37 -2.79
C VAL A 86 -2.51 2.94 -3.87
N VAL A 87 -3.78 2.94 -3.51
CA VAL A 87 -4.88 2.42 -4.33
C VAL A 87 -5.80 3.55 -4.74
N ILE A 88 -6.08 3.68 -6.04
CA ILE A 88 -7.03 4.63 -6.60
C ILE A 88 -8.08 3.93 -7.47
N CYS A 89 -9.25 4.56 -7.59
CA CYS A 89 -10.24 4.21 -8.59
C CYS A 89 -10.98 5.49 -9.06
N GLN A 90 -12.16 5.38 -9.68
CA GLN A 90 -12.88 6.54 -10.18
C GLN A 90 -13.39 7.47 -9.06
N SER A 91 -14.12 6.92 -8.08
CA SER A 91 -14.80 7.70 -7.02
C SER A 91 -14.35 7.39 -5.59
N GLY A 92 -13.49 6.38 -5.40
CA GLY A 92 -13.04 5.89 -4.10
C GLY A 92 -13.71 4.59 -3.61
N MET A 93 -14.84 4.17 -4.20
CA MET A 93 -15.57 2.98 -3.75
C MET A 93 -14.85 1.66 -4.06
N ARG A 94 -14.37 1.49 -5.30
CA ARG A 94 -13.65 0.27 -5.73
C ARG A 94 -12.29 0.17 -5.04
N SER A 95 -11.59 1.29 -4.87
CA SER A 95 -10.32 1.35 -4.17
C SER A 95 -10.47 1.05 -2.69
N GLN A 96 -11.54 1.47 -2.02
CA GLN A 96 -11.82 1.06 -0.64
C GLN A 96 -12.00 -0.46 -0.51
N LYS A 97 -12.72 -1.11 -1.44
CA LYS A 97 -12.86 -2.58 -1.47
C LYS A 97 -11.51 -3.27 -1.71
N ALA A 98 -10.73 -2.78 -2.67
CA ALA A 98 -9.38 -3.27 -2.94
C ALA A 98 -8.46 -3.13 -1.73
N SER A 99 -8.47 -2.00 -1.04
CA SER A 99 -7.63 -1.78 0.14
C SER A 99 -7.97 -2.75 1.27
N LYS A 100 -9.27 -3.01 1.51
CA LYS A 100 -9.71 -4.02 2.48
C LYS A 100 -9.25 -5.43 2.07
N LEU A 101 -9.32 -5.76 0.79
CA LEU A 101 -8.84 -7.04 0.27
C LEU A 101 -7.33 -7.20 0.49
N LEU A 102 -6.53 -6.19 0.12
CA LEU A 102 -5.08 -6.20 0.34
C LEU A 102 -4.73 -6.35 1.83
N LYS A 103 -5.42 -5.62 2.73
CA LYS A 103 -5.22 -5.81 4.18
C LYS A 103 -5.50 -7.24 4.62
N LYS A 104 -6.60 -7.86 4.16
CA LYS A 104 -6.92 -9.27 4.45
C LYS A 104 -5.85 -10.25 3.93
N MET A 105 -5.17 -9.90 2.84
CA MET A 105 -4.09 -10.71 2.25
C MET A 105 -2.72 -10.51 2.94
N GLY A 106 -2.66 -9.69 3.98
CA GLY A 106 -1.45 -9.46 4.79
C GLY A 106 -0.56 -8.32 4.30
N PHE A 107 -1.07 -7.39 3.49
CA PHE A 107 -0.34 -6.17 3.15
C PHE A 107 -0.23 -5.27 4.38
N GLN A 108 0.99 -4.86 4.71
CA GLN A 108 1.27 -4.11 5.94
C GLN A 108 0.80 -2.66 5.82
N HIS A 109 1.14 -2.02 4.69
CA HIS A 109 0.90 -0.60 4.43
C HIS A 109 -0.02 -0.43 3.21
N VAL A 110 -1.27 -0.04 3.43
CA VAL A 110 -2.26 0.15 2.37
C VAL A 110 -2.94 1.50 2.53
N THR A 111 -2.90 2.29 1.47
CA THR A 111 -3.39 3.66 1.42
C THR A 111 -4.46 3.78 0.35
N ASN A 112 -5.64 4.32 0.70
CA ASN A 112 -6.74 4.55 -0.22
C ASN A 112 -6.92 6.04 -0.49
N VAL A 113 -7.06 6.40 -1.76
CA VAL A 113 -7.30 7.79 -2.19
C VAL A 113 -8.80 8.10 -2.12
N LYS A 114 -9.19 9.01 -1.22
CA LYS A 114 -10.56 9.53 -1.08
C LYS A 114 -10.96 10.29 -2.34
N GLY A 115 -12.20 10.10 -2.79
CA GLY A 115 -12.76 10.74 -3.98
C GLY A 115 -12.26 10.18 -5.31
N GLY A 116 -11.21 9.35 -5.31
CA GLY A 116 -10.65 8.77 -6.52
C GLY A 116 -10.17 9.83 -7.52
N LEU A 117 -10.23 9.50 -8.80
CA LEU A 117 -9.89 10.43 -9.89
C LEU A 117 -10.90 11.56 -10.06
N ASN A 118 -12.16 11.38 -9.63
CA ASN A 118 -13.15 12.46 -9.66
C ASN A 118 -12.74 13.66 -8.80
N ALA A 119 -12.00 13.42 -7.71
CA ALA A 119 -11.48 14.49 -6.85
C ALA A 119 -10.06 14.95 -7.25
N TRP A 120 -9.50 14.37 -8.32
CA TRP A 120 -8.19 14.74 -8.85
C TRP A 120 -8.29 15.81 -9.93
N GLN A 121 -9.38 15.78 -10.71
CA GLN A 121 -9.71 16.77 -11.72
C GLN A 121 -10.09 18.11 -11.10
#